data_AF-A0A9R0XT83-F1
#
_entry.id   AF-A0A9R0XT83-F1
#
_cell.length_a   1.000
_cell.length_b   1.000
_cell.length_c   1.000
_cell.angle_alpha   90.00
_cell.angle_beta   90.00
_cell.angle_gamma   90.00
#
_symmetry.space_group_name_H-M   'P 1'
#
loop_
_entity.id
_entity.type
_entity.pdbx_description
1 polymer ?
#
loop_
_entity_poly.entity_id
_entity_poly.type
_entity_poly.pdbx_seq_one_letter_code
_entity_poly.pdbx_strand_id
1 'polypeptide(L)'
;MGYVGSHGVATLRKYKYSGVDHSIVAKYILQPFWSRFVNVFPLWFPPNMITLTGFMFLLTSALLGFLYSPHLDTAPPRWVHLAHGILLFLYQTFDAVDGKQARRTNSSSPLGELFDHGCDALACAFESLAFGSTAMCGNATFWFWVISAVPFYFATWEHYFTNTLVLPIVNGPTEGLMLIYVCHIVTFFTGAEWWAQDFRKSVPLLNWVPLVPEISLYGIVLFLMIAFAVIPTIGSNTHNVYKVVEARKGSMVLALAMLFPFVLLMAGTLVWSYLSPSDIMRNQPHLLIIGTGFAFGYLVGRMILAHLCDEPKGLKTGMCMALAYFPFAIANALTARLDDGNPLFDEQLVLLIYCLFTVALYMHFATSVIHEITNALGIHCFRITRKKA
;
A
#
# COMPACT_ATOMS: atom_id res chain seq x y z
N MET A 1 -22.50 7.30 14.31
CA MET A 1 -21.54 7.14 15.44
C MET A 1 -20.15 7.42 14.90
N GLY A 2 -19.32 8.16 15.63
CA GLY A 2 -17.94 8.46 15.22
C GLY A 2 -17.03 7.22 15.26
N TYR A 3 -15.84 7.33 14.69
CA TYR A 3 -14.85 6.24 14.65
C TYR A 3 -14.05 6.11 15.96
N VAL A 4 -13.87 7.22 16.69
CA VAL A 4 -13.11 7.31 17.93
C VAL A 4 -14.06 7.46 19.12
N GLY A 5 -14.17 6.41 19.93
CA GLY A 5 -14.92 6.44 21.18
C GLY A 5 -14.23 7.21 22.31
N SER A 6 -14.91 7.40 23.44
CA SER A 6 -14.38 8.09 24.62
C SER A 6 -13.08 7.45 25.17
N HIS A 7 -12.99 6.12 25.15
CA HIS A 7 -11.77 5.39 25.47
C HIS A 7 -10.62 5.75 24.52
N GLY A 8 -10.87 5.71 23.20
CA GLY A 8 -9.88 6.04 22.18
C GLY A 8 -9.34 7.46 22.33
N VAL A 9 -10.21 8.45 22.64
CA VAL A 9 -9.79 9.83 22.93
C VAL A 9 -8.79 9.89 24.10
N ALA A 10 -9.04 9.13 25.18
CA ALA A 10 -8.15 9.09 26.33
C ALA A 10 -6.81 8.42 26.00
N THR A 11 -6.82 7.37 25.18
CA THR A 11 -5.63 6.64 24.72
C THR A 11 -4.77 7.50 23.79
N LEU A 12 -5.38 8.20 22.83
CA LEU A 12 -4.67 9.07 21.88
C LEU A 12 -3.81 10.13 22.58
N ARG A 13 -4.26 10.66 23.72
CA ARG A 13 -3.51 11.65 24.51
C ARG A 13 -2.26 11.07 25.20
N LYS A 14 -2.26 9.76 25.45
CA LYS A 14 -1.16 9.02 26.09
C LYS A 14 -0.25 8.33 25.06
N TYR A 15 -0.68 8.27 23.80
CA TYR A 15 -0.01 7.55 22.75
C TYR A 15 1.42 8.06 22.53
N LYS A 16 2.36 7.12 22.40
CA LYS A 16 3.74 7.39 22.02
C LYS A 16 4.15 6.39 20.95
N TYR A 17 4.58 6.91 19.81
CA TYR A 17 5.07 6.11 18.71
C TYR A 17 6.28 5.27 19.13
N SER A 18 6.31 4.01 18.69
CA SER A 18 7.43 3.10 18.86
C SER A 18 7.74 2.43 17.52
N GLY A 19 8.92 2.70 16.98
CA GLY A 19 9.40 2.11 15.73
C GLY A 19 10.88 1.81 15.84
N VAL A 20 11.29 0.67 15.27
CA VAL A 20 12.68 0.23 15.21
C VAL A 20 13.01 -0.12 13.77
N ASP A 21 14.07 0.50 13.25
CA ASP A 21 14.57 0.26 11.90
C ASP A 21 15.95 -0.39 11.93
N HIS A 22 16.03 -1.62 11.44
CA HIS A 22 17.26 -2.40 11.35
C HIS A 22 17.91 -2.33 9.96
N SER A 23 17.36 -1.57 9.01
CA SER A 23 17.90 -1.48 7.67
C SER A 23 19.32 -0.93 7.65
N ILE A 24 20.19 -1.66 6.94
CA ILE A 24 21.59 -1.26 6.73
C ILE A 24 21.65 -0.10 5.74
N VAL A 25 20.83 -0.15 4.68
CA VAL A 25 20.76 0.91 3.66
C VAL A 25 20.22 2.20 4.27
N ALA A 26 19.15 2.12 5.05
CA ALA A 26 18.64 3.26 5.80
C ALA A 26 19.74 3.82 6.68
N LYS A 27 20.32 3.02 7.57
CA LYS A 27 21.29 3.48 8.57
C LYS A 27 22.49 4.20 7.97
N TYR A 28 23.11 3.65 6.93
CA TYR A 28 24.40 4.16 6.43
C TYR A 28 24.30 5.04 5.19
N ILE A 29 23.22 4.96 4.41
CA ILE A 29 23.10 5.70 3.14
C ILE A 29 21.98 6.74 3.23
N LEU A 30 20.74 6.30 3.49
CA LEU A 30 19.57 7.17 3.34
C LEU A 30 19.33 8.06 4.56
N GLN A 31 19.56 7.59 5.79
CA GLN A 31 19.40 8.38 7.01
C GLN A 31 20.32 9.62 7.04
N PRO A 32 21.62 9.54 6.68
CA PRO A 32 22.46 10.72 6.50
C PRO A 32 21.91 11.71 5.47
N PHE A 33 21.43 11.20 4.33
CA PHE A 33 20.82 12.03 3.28
C PHE A 33 19.55 12.72 3.78
N TRP A 34 18.56 11.99 4.30
CA TRP A 34 17.30 12.52 4.82
C TRP A 34 17.49 13.50 5.98
N SER A 35 18.48 13.28 6.84
CA SER A 35 18.81 14.19 7.95
C SER A 35 19.38 15.53 7.47
N ARG A 36 19.99 15.57 6.28
CA ARG A 36 20.35 16.84 5.62
C ARG A 36 19.15 17.41 4.88
N PHE A 37 18.41 16.58 4.15
CA PHE A 37 17.29 16.98 3.31
C PHE A 37 16.16 17.63 4.09
N VAL A 38 15.88 17.17 5.31
CA VAL A 38 14.85 17.80 6.17
C VAL A 38 15.08 19.30 6.37
N ASN A 39 16.31 19.81 6.27
CA ASN A 39 16.63 21.25 6.39
C ASN A 39 16.17 22.10 5.20
N VAL A 40 15.74 21.49 4.10
CA VAL A 40 15.05 22.18 3.00
C VAL A 40 13.68 22.70 3.47
N PHE A 41 13.00 21.98 4.36
CA PHE A 41 11.71 22.39 4.87
C PHE A 41 11.86 23.43 5.99
N PRO A 42 11.24 24.61 5.87
CA PRO A 42 11.26 25.60 6.94
C PRO A 42 10.47 25.11 8.15
N LEU A 43 10.78 25.64 9.35
CA LEU A 43 10.17 25.18 10.61
C LEU A 43 8.66 25.42 10.72
N TRP A 44 8.07 26.24 9.85
CA TRP A 44 6.62 26.44 9.79
C TRP A 44 5.90 25.43 8.90
N PHE A 45 6.63 24.67 8.08
CA PHE A 45 6.05 23.72 7.13
C PHE A 45 5.59 22.45 7.88
N PRO A 46 4.28 22.11 7.87
CA PRO A 46 3.74 20.99 8.65
C PRO A 46 4.20 19.62 8.12
N PRO A 47 4.53 18.65 9.00
CA PRO A 47 4.88 17.28 8.62
C PRO A 47 3.86 16.61 7.69
N ASN A 48 2.58 16.60 8.05
CA ASN A 48 1.54 15.96 7.24
C ASN A 48 1.39 16.57 5.83
N MET A 49 1.84 17.82 5.64
CA MET A 49 1.88 18.43 4.29
C MET A 49 3.04 17.87 3.46
N ILE A 50 4.17 17.50 4.11
CA ILE A 50 5.28 16.79 3.47
C ILE A 50 4.77 15.42 3.01
N THR A 51 4.13 14.65 3.90
CA THR A 51 3.50 13.37 3.56
C THR A 51 2.56 13.49 2.37
N LEU A 52 1.62 14.45 2.43
CA LEU A 52 0.64 14.66 1.35
C LEU A 52 1.33 15.00 0.03
N THR A 53 2.36 15.86 0.05
CA THR A 53 3.13 16.20 -1.15
C THR A 53 3.85 14.97 -1.72
N GLY A 54 4.44 14.15 -0.86
CA GLY A 54 5.04 12.87 -1.23
C GLY A 54 4.03 11.96 -1.93
N PHE A 55 2.83 11.82 -1.35
CA PHE A 55 1.74 11.03 -1.91
C PHE A 55 1.27 11.54 -3.29
N MET A 56 1.26 12.87 -3.51
CA MET A 56 0.92 13.44 -4.83
C MET A 56 1.92 13.03 -5.93
N PHE A 57 3.18 12.72 -5.59
CA PHE A 57 4.13 12.17 -6.57
C PHE A 57 3.70 10.78 -7.05
N LEU A 58 3.18 9.92 -6.16
CA LEU A 58 2.66 8.61 -6.54
C LEU A 58 1.41 8.71 -7.40
N LEU A 59 0.49 9.62 -7.05
CA LEU A 59 -0.71 9.87 -7.88
C LEU A 59 -0.33 10.36 -9.28
N THR A 60 0.64 11.26 -9.36
CA THR A 60 1.17 11.75 -10.64
C THR A 60 1.82 10.60 -11.43
N SER A 61 2.60 9.76 -10.76
CA SER A 61 3.23 8.58 -11.35
C SER A 61 2.20 7.61 -11.92
N ALA A 62 1.19 7.23 -11.13
CA ALA A 62 0.11 6.35 -11.59
C ALA A 62 -0.70 6.95 -12.74
N LEU A 63 -0.97 8.27 -12.71
CA LEU A 63 -1.64 8.97 -13.81
C LEU A 63 -0.83 8.91 -15.11
N LEU A 64 0.48 9.09 -15.05
CA LEU A 64 1.34 8.90 -16.24
C LEU A 64 1.23 7.47 -16.77
N GLY A 65 1.21 6.47 -15.89
CA GLY A 65 0.98 5.07 -16.25
C GLY A 65 -0.37 4.87 -16.96
N PHE A 66 -1.44 5.47 -16.44
CA PHE A 66 -2.77 5.41 -17.07
C PHE A 66 -2.80 6.07 -18.45
N LEU A 67 -2.17 7.24 -18.61
CA LEU A 67 -2.19 7.98 -19.87
C LEU A 67 -1.37 7.32 -20.99
N TYR A 68 -0.24 6.68 -20.64
CA TYR A 68 0.68 6.09 -21.63
C TYR A 68 0.62 4.57 -21.74
N SER A 69 0.03 3.88 -20.75
CA SER A 69 -0.15 2.43 -20.73
C SER A 69 -1.50 2.06 -20.05
N PRO A 70 -2.64 2.35 -20.71
CA PRO A 70 -3.98 2.22 -20.11
C PRO A 70 -4.37 0.78 -19.75
N HIS A 71 -3.74 -0.21 -20.38
CA HIS A 71 -3.91 -1.64 -20.07
C HIS A 71 -2.66 -2.24 -19.41
N LEU A 72 -1.62 -1.44 -19.15
CA LEU A 72 -0.35 -1.84 -18.54
C LEU A 72 0.45 -2.89 -19.34
N ASP A 73 0.05 -3.16 -20.58
CA ASP A 73 0.62 -4.17 -21.49
C ASP A 73 1.26 -3.55 -22.75
N THR A 74 1.33 -2.23 -22.79
CA THR A 74 1.94 -1.45 -23.88
C THR A 74 3.11 -0.64 -23.33
N ALA A 75 4.22 -0.63 -24.08
CA ALA A 75 5.43 0.08 -23.67
C ALA A 75 5.19 1.61 -23.70
N PRO A 76 5.24 2.31 -22.55
CA PRO A 76 5.13 3.76 -22.54
C PRO A 76 6.41 4.40 -23.11
N PRO A 77 6.38 5.69 -23.50
CA PRO A 77 7.59 6.42 -23.87
C PRO A 77 8.64 6.36 -22.76
N ARG A 78 9.91 6.19 -23.14
CA ARG A 78 10.98 5.89 -22.17
C ARG A 78 11.10 6.89 -21.02
N TRP A 79 10.85 8.17 -21.29
CA TRP A 79 10.90 9.23 -20.27
C TRP A 79 9.89 9.00 -19.12
N VAL A 80 8.79 8.27 -19.38
CA VAL A 80 7.78 7.90 -18.37
C VAL A 80 8.40 7.01 -17.30
N HIS A 81 9.26 6.04 -17.67
CA HIS A 81 10.00 5.23 -16.69
C HIS A 81 10.94 6.10 -15.84
N LEU A 82 11.66 7.05 -16.45
CA LEU A 82 12.51 7.97 -15.71
C LEU A 82 11.68 8.82 -14.74
N ALA A 83 10.52 9.31 -15.17
CA ALA A 83 9.59 10.05 -14.32
C ALA A 83 9.09 9.19 -13.15
N HIS A 84 8.68 7.93 -13.37
CA HIS A 84 8.29 7.01 -12.30
C HIS A 84 9.41 6.85 -11.27
N GLY A 85 10.65 6.64 -11.72
CA GLY A 85 11.81 6.50 -10.82
C GLY A 85 12.07 7.75 -9.97
N ILE A 86 12.04 8.94 -10.58
CA ILE A 86 12.24 10.21 -9.87
C ILE A 86 11.10 10.47 -8.87
N LEU A 87 9.85 10.27 -9.29
CA LEU A 87 8.67 10.50 -8.45
C LEU A 87 8.65 9.55 -7.25
N LEU A 88 9.02 8.28 -7.43
CA LEU A 88 9.10 7.32 -6.33
C LEU A 88 10.25 7.64 -5.36
N PHE A 89 11.42 8.03 -5.88
CA PHE A 89 12.53 8.50 -5.04
C PHE A 89 12.14 9.72 -4.20
N LEU A 90 11.40 10.66 -4.79
CA LEU A 90 10.88 11.83 -4.09
C LEU A 90 9.84 11.44 -3.04
N TYR A 91 8.92 10.53 -3.35
CA TYR A 91 7.97 9.99 -2.38
C TYR A 91 8.70 9.39 -1.17
N GLN A 92 9.61 8.44 -1.37
CA GLN A 92 10.38 7.83 -0.27
C GLN A 92 11.14 8.88 0.55
N THR A 93 11.67 9.91 -0.12
CA THR A 93 12.37 11.00 0.57
C THR A 93 11.43 11.83 1.43
N PHE A 94 10.24 12.14 0.95
CA PHE A 94 9.27 12.97 1.66
C PHE A 94 8.65 12.22 2.85
N ASP A 95 8.30 10.95 2.63
CA ASP A 95 7.90 9.97 3.64
C ASP A 95 8.91 9.94 4.80
N ALA A 96 10.17 9.58 4.55
CA ALA A 96 11.16 9.49 5.61
C ALA A 96 11.48 10.82 6.34
N VAL A 97 11.21 11.95 5.68
CA VAL A 97 11.53 13.29 6.19
C VAL A 97 10.40 13.88 7.02
N ASP A 98 9.15 13.45 6.85
CA ASP A 98 8.02 14.01 7.59
C ASP A 98 8.17 13.80 9.12
N GLY A 99 8.60 12.63 9.57
CA GLY A 99 8.77 12.29 10.97
C GLY A 99 10.00 12.99 11.53
N LYS A 100 11.02 13.22 10.69
CA LYS A 100 12.19 14.03 11.07
C LYS A 100 11.77 15.49 11.28
N GLN A 101 10.92 16.02 10.40
CA GLN A 101 10.36 17.35 10.55
C GLN A 101 9.51 17.41 11.83
N ALA A 102 8.63 16.44 12.06
CA ALA A 102 7.77 16.37 13.24
C ALA A 102 8.56 16.39 14.56
N ARG A 103 9.70 15.67 14.60
CA ARG A 103 10.62 15.71 15.76
C ARG A 103 11.30 17.07 15.88
N ARG A 104 11.79 17.65 14.78
CA ARG A 104 12.41 18.99 14.74
C ARG A 104 11.48 20.11 15.20
N THR A 105 10.19 20.01 14.90
CA THR A 105 9.17 21.02 15.25
C THR A 105 8.41 20.68 16.53
N ASN A 106 8.76 19.57 17.21
CA ASN A 106 8.07 19.05 18.39
C ASN A 106 6.55 18.90 18.18
N SER A 107 6.16 18.42 16.99
CA SER A 107 4.78 18.25 16.53
C SER A 107 4.41 16.81 16.18
N SER A 108 5.20 15.83 16.64
CA SER A 108 4.83 14.40 16.55
C SER A 108 3.50 14.12 17.24
N SER A 109 2.64 13.34 16.60
CA SER A 109 1.30 13.02 17.09
C SER A 109 0.79 11.70 16.50
N PRO A 110 -0.18 11.00 17.13
CA PRO A 110 -0.82 9.83 16.53
C PRO A 110 -1.57 10.15 15.22
N LEU A 111 -1.98 11.41 15.02
CA LEU A 111 -2.54 11.86 13.74
C LEU A 111 -1.51 11.79 12.62
N GLY A 112 -0.27 12.22 12.89
CA GLY A 112 0.81 12.18 11.91
C GLY A 112 1.07 10.75 11.45
N GLU A 113 1.19 9.81 12.40
CA GLU A 113 1.38 8.39 12.10
C GLU A 113 0.21 7.78 11.32
N LEU A 114 -1.05 8.07 11.70
CA LEU A 114 -2.22 7.59 10.95
C LEU A 114 -2.20 8.12 9.51
N PHE A 115 -1.84 9.38 9.34
CA PHE A 115 -1.81 10.05 8.03
C PHE A 115 -0.72 9.48 7.13
N ASP A 116 0.48 9.30 7.68
CA ASP A 116 1.67 8.73 7.04
C ASP A 116 1.43 7.29 6.56
N HIS A 117 1.22 6.37 7.50
CA HIS A 117 0.95 4.97 7.19
C HIS A 117 -0.34 4.78 6.36
N GLY A 118 -1.30 5.70 6.46
CA GLY A 118 -2.51 5.72 5.63
C GLY A 118 -2.21 6.02 4.16
N CYS A 119 -1.25 6.91 3.89
CA CYS A 119 -0.74 7.16 2.54
C CYS A 119 0.08 5.97 2.03
N ASP A 120 0.91 5.35 2.86
CA ASP A 120 1.70 4.15 2.50
C ASP A 120 0.83 2.96 2.10
N ALA A 121 -0.31 2.79 2.77
CA ALA A 121 -1.27 1.75 2.41
C ALA A 121 -1.79 1.94 0.97
N LEU A 122 -2.05 3.19 0.57
CA LEU A 122 -2.47 3.52 -0.80
C LEU A 122 -1.29 3.48 -1.79
N ALA A 123 -0.07 3.80 -1.33
CA ALA A 123 1.14 3.72 -2.14
C ALA A 123 1.35 2.33 -2.72
N CYS A 124 0.97 1.26 -2.00
CA CYS A 124 0.97 -0.10 -2.51
C CYS A 124 0.26 -0.22 -3.87
N ALA A 125 -0.90 0.42 -4.05
CA ALA A 125 -1.67 0.37 -5.30
C ALA A 125 -1.11 1.28 -6.38
N PHE A 126 -0.86 2.55 -6.05
CA PHE A 126 -0.39 3.54 -7.03
C PHE A 126 1.01 3.21 -7.56
N GLU A 127 1.92 2.74 -6.70
CA GLU A 127 3.23 2.32 -7.15
C GLU A 127 3.18 1.02 -7.95
N SER A 128 2.28 0.09 -7.61
CA SER A 128 2.11 -1.11 -8.43
C SER A 128 1.62 -0.77 -9.83
N LEU A 129 0.75 0.22 -10.00
CA LEU A 129 0.34 0.70 -11.34
C LEU A 129 1.50 1.31 -12.12
N ALA A 130 2.32 2.14 -11.47
CA ALA A 130 3.52 2.70 -12.09
C ALA A 130 4.52 1.61 -12.49
N PHE A 131 4.75 0.63 -11.60
CA PHE A 131 5.61 -0.51 -11.91
C PHE A 131 5.04 -1.42 -13.01
N GLY A 132 3.73 -1.65 -13.02
CA GLY A 132 3.05 -2.40 -14.08
C GLY A 132 3.24 -1.77 -15.46
N SER A 133 3.13 -0.45 -15.53
CA SER A 133 3.44 0.35 -16.73
C SER A 133 4.92 0.21 -17.14
N THR A 134 5.84 0.24 -16.18
CA THR A 134 7.27 0.02 -16.43
C THR A 134 7.60 -1.38 -16.91
N ALA A 135 7.01 -2.39 -16.29
CA ALA A 135 7.25 -3.79 -16.59
C ALA A 135 6.46 -4.31 -17.80
N MET A 136 5.51 -3.51 -18.32
CA MET A 136 4.61 -3.88 -19.40
C MET A 136 3.96 -5.25 -19.15
N CYS A 137 3.47 -5.47 -17.92
CA CYS A 137 3.07 -6.79 -17.45
C CYS A 137 1.54 -6.99 -17.37
N GLY A 138 0.75 -6.02 -17.83
CA GLY A 138 -0.70 -6.14 -17.99
C GLY A 138 -1.40 -6.57 -16.71
N ASN A 139 -2.21 -7.64 -16.80
CA ASN A 139 -2.91 -8.23 -15.66
C ASN A 139 -1.98 -8.72 -14.54
N ALA A 140 -0.71 -9.05 -14.83
CA ALA A 140 0.25 -9.43 -13.80
C ALA A 140 0.57 -8.29 -12.83
N THR A 141 0.26 -7.04 -13.18
CA THR A 141 0.35 -5.89 -12.26
C THR A 141 -0.45 -6.11 -10.98
N PHE A 142 -1.59 -6.81 -11.05
CA PHE A 142 -2.37 -7.14 -9.86
C PHE A 142 -1.54 -7.95 -8.86
N TRP A 143 -0.69 -8.87 -9.32
CA TRP A 143 0.16 -9.66 -8.44
C TRP A 143 1.32 -8.85 -7.86
N PHE A 144 1.83 -7.84 -8.59
CA PHE A 144 2.76 -6.86 -8.01
C PHE A 144 2.13 -6.07 -6.87
N TRP A 145 0.85 -5.69 -7.01
CA TRP A 145 0.09 -5.12 -5.89
C TRP A 145 -0.05 -6.11 -4.73
N VAL A 146 -0.36 -7.39 -4.98
CA VAL A 146 -0.46 -8.41 -3.93
C VAL A 146 0.84 -8.58 -3.15
N ILE A 147 2.00 -8.64 -3.81
CA ILE A 147 3.29 -8.79 -3.11
C ILE A 147 3.70 -7.55 -2.32
N SER A 148 3.08 -6.39 -2.57
CA SER A 148 3.22 -5.18 -1.74
C SER A 148 2.21 -5.19 -0.59
N ALA A 149 0.93 -5.43 -0.89
CA ALA A 149 -0.18 -5.34 0.05
C ALA A 149 -0.11 -6.41 1.15
N VAL A 150 0.29 -7.65 0.82
CA VAL A 150 0.34 -8.75 1.80
C VAL A 150 1.38 -8.47 2.90
N PRO A 151 2.68 -8.22 2.61
CA PRO A 151 3.64 -7.85 3.65
C PRO A 151 3.22 -6.61 4.43
N PHE A 152 2.66 -5.59 3.77
CA PHE A 152 2.23 -4.36 4.43
C PHE A 152 1.10 -4.61 5.45
N TYR A 153 0.11 -5.43 5.09
CA TYR A 153 -0.97 -5.81 6.01
C TYR A 153 -0.44 -6.61 7.20
N PHE A 154 0.48 -7.56 6.96
CA PHE A 154 1.11 -8.35 8.02
C PHE A 154 1.98 -7.51 8.96
N ALA A 155 2.71 -6.52 8.44
CA ALA A 155 3.48 -5.57 9.25
C ALA A 155 2.57 -4.66 10.09
N THR A 156 1.46 -4.18 9.52
CA THR A 156 0.45 -3.40 10.25
C THR A 156 -0.21 -4.25 11.34
N TRP A 157 -0.53 -5.50 11.03
CA TRP A 157 -1.08 -6.47 11.98
C TRP A 157 -0.09 -6.78 13.10
N GLU A 158 1.18 -7.03 12.79
CA GLU A 158 2.23 -7.17 13.80
C GLU A 158 2.30 -5.94 14.69
N HIS A 159 2.33 -4.74 14.11
CA HIS A 159 2.38 -3.49 14.84
C HIS A 159 1.21 -3.36 15.82
N TYR A 160 0.00 -3.71 15.40
CA TYR A 160 -1.19 -3.70 16.26
C TYR A 160 -1.05 -4.62 17.49
N PHE A 161 -0.35 -5.75 17.40
CA PHE A 161 -0.17 -6.69 18.52
C PHE A 161 1.04 -6.37 19.40
N THR A 162 2.16 -6.04 18.77
CA THR A 162 3.46 -5.80 19.43
C THR A 162 3.57 -4.39 20.00
N ASN A 163 2.76 -3.43 19.50
CA ASN A 163 2.87 -1.99 19.76
C ASN A 163 4.23 -1.40 19.36
N THR A 164 4.95 -2.03 18.44
CA THR A 164 6.17 -1.48 17.85
C THR A 164 6.25 -1.85 16.38
N LEU A 165 6.45 -0.87 15.51
CA LEU A 165 6.73 -1.13 14.11
C LEU A 165 8.18 -1.59 13.97
N VAL A 166 8.40 -2.85 13.61
CA VAL A 166 9.74 -3.43 13.43
C VAL A 166 10.03 -3.55 11.94
N LEU A 167 10.99 -2.77 11.46
CA LEU A 167 11.49 -2.87 10.09
C LEU A 167 12.75 -3.75 10.09
N PRO A 168 12.73 -4.91 9.41
CA PRO A 168 13.89 -5.81 9.33
C PRO A 168 15.03 -5.20 8.49
N ILE A 169 16.17 -5.91 8.48
CA ILE A 169 17.40 -5.50 7.77
C ILE A 169 17.16 -5.21 6.28
N VAL A 170 16.27 -5.97 5.65
CA VAL A 170 15.76 -5.71 4.30
C VAL A 170 14.25 -5.58 4.43
N ASN A 171 13.70 -4.42 4.10
CA ASN A 171 12.28 -4.14 4.23
C ASN A 171 11.72 -3.41 3.01
N GLY A 172 10.39 -3.46 2.87
CA GLY A 172 9.67 -2.84 1.77
C GLY A 172 9.88 -1.31 1.69
N PRO A 173 9.63 -0.55 2.77
CA PRO A 173 9.74 0.92 2.76
C PRO A 173 11.13 1.45 2.38
N THR A 174 12.20 0.71 2.71
CA THR A 174 13.57 1.13 2.40
C THR A 174 14.12 0.48 1.13
N GLU A 175 14.53 -0.80 1.22
CA GLU A 175 15.17 -1.50 0.10
C GLU A 175 14.19 -1.81 -1.02
N GLY A 176 12.93 -2.11 -0.71
CA GLY A 176 11.89 -2.39 -1.69
C GLY A 176 11.62 -1.19 -2.60
N LEU A 177 11.32 -0.02 -2.02
CA LEU A 177 11.12 1.21 -2.80
C LEU A 177 12.38 1.60 -3.57
N MET A 178 13.57 1.42 -2.97
CA MET A 178 14.84 1.64 -3.65
C MET A 178 15.02 0.76 -4.88
N LEU A 179 14.76 -0.54 -4.73
CA LEU A 179 14.82 -1.48 -5.84
C LEU A 179 13.87 -1.05 -6.96
N ILE A 180 12.65 -0.63 -6.63
CA ILE A 180 11.64 -0.23 -7.61
C ILE A 180 12.07 1.03 -8.39
N TYR A 181 12.56 2.09 -7.73
CA TYR A 181 13.00 3.28 -8.49
C TYR A 181 14.27 3.02 -9.29
N VAL A 182 15.15 2.12 -8.84
CA VAL A 182 16.29 1.65 -9.63
C VAL A 182 15.80 0.89 -10.86
N CYS A 183 14.82 0.00 -10.71
CA CYS A 183 14.19 -0.71 -11.83
C CYS A 183 13.59 0.27 -12.86
N HIS A 184 12.86 1.29 -12.40
CA HIS A 184 12.35 2.37 -13.28
C HIS A 184 13.46 3.06 -14.07
N ILE A 185 14.56 3.45 -13.39
CA ILE A 185 15.71 4.12 -14.02
C ILE A 185 16.44 3.19 -14.99
N VAL A 186 16.63 1.91 -14.66
CA VAL A 186 17.21 0.92 -15.57
C VAL A 186 16.33 0.75 -16.80
N THR A 187 15.01 0.72 -16.62
CA THR A 187 14.04 0.57 -17.72
C THR A 187 14.06 1.76 -18.67
N PHE A 188 14.39 2.97 -18.20
CA PHE A 188 14.67 4.11 -19.08
C PHE A 188 15.83 3.82 -20.06
N PHE A 189 16.79 2.94 -19.73
CA PHE A 189 17.91 2.53 -20.58
C PHE A 189 17.71 1.20 -21.32
N THR A 190 16.87 0.29 -20.83
CA THR A 190 16.59 -0.99 -21.51
C THR A 190 15.33 -0.96 -22.38
N GLY A 191 14.32 -0.18 -22.02
CA GLY A 191 12.96 -0.29 -22.56
C GLY A 191 12.09 -1.28 -21.76
N ALA A 192 10.77 -1.12 -21.83
CA ALA A 192 9.80 -1.93 -21.08
C ALA A 192 9.77 -3.39 -21.56
N GLU A 193 10.05 -3.63 -22.84
CA GLU A 193 10.10 -4.95 -23.46
C GLU A 193 11.14 -5.86 -22.80
N TRP A 194 12.17 -5.28 -22.17
CA TRP A 194 13.15 -6.00 -21.37
C TRP A 194 12.50 -6.81 -20.24
N TRP A 195 11.35 -6.38 -19.71
CA TRP A 195 10.63 -7.10 -18.68
C TRP A 195 9.74 -8.21 -19.23
N ALA A 196 9.08 -7.96 -20.36
CA ALA A 196 8.06 -8.84 -20.92
C ALA A 196 8.61 -9.97 -21.80
N GLN A 197 9.79 -9.78 -22.39
CA GLN A 197 10.44 -10.84 -23.17
C GLN A 197 10.96 -11.99 -22.29
N ASP A 198 11.30 -13.11 -22.93
CA ASP A 198 11.97 -14.25 -22.28
C ASP A 198 13.20 -13.78 -21.49
N PHE A 199 13.30 -14.20 -20.23
CA PHE A 199 14.33 -13.74 -19.31
C PHE A 199 15.76 -13.95 -19.81
N ARG A 200 16.02 -14.97 -20.64
CA ARG A 200 17.34 -15.28 -21.20
C ARG A 200 17.79 -14.20 -22.17
N LYS A 201 16.83 -13.56 -22.86
CA LYS A 201 17.11 -12.40 -23.72
C LYS A 201 17.42 -11.17 -22.88
N SER A 202 16.72 -11.01 -21.76
CA SER A 202 16.92 -9.87 -20.85
C SER A 202 18.23 -9.96 -20.06
N VAL A 203 18.64 -11.17 -19.67
CA VAL A 203 19.86 -11.43 -18.91
C VAL A 203 20.67 -12.54 -19.60
N PRO A 204 21.38 -12.25 -20.71
CA PRO A 204 22.10 -13.27 -21.49
C PRO A 204 23.15 -14.05 -20.70
N LEU A 205 23.71 -13.45 -19.64
CA LEU A 205 24.68 -14.09 -18.74
C LEU A 205 24.10 -15.30 -17.99
N LEU A 206 22.78 -15.39 -17.87
CA LEU A 206 22.07 -16.48 -17.18
C LEU A 206 21.36 -17.43 -18.16
N ASN A 207 21.71 -17.40 -19.45
CA ASN A 207 21.09 -18.26 -20.46
C ASN A 207 21.28 -19.77 -20.17
N TRP A 208 22.31 -20.13 -19.42
CA TRP A 208 22.62 -21.52 -19.03
C TRP A 208 21.68 -22.08 -17.95
N VAL A 209 20.86 -21.26 -17.29
CA VAL A 209 19.96 -21.72 -16.22
C VAL A 209 18.80 -22.52 -16.84
N PRO A 210 18.55 -23.76 -16.39
CA PRO A 210 17.55 -24.66 -16.97
C PRO A 210 16.12 -24.32 -16.50
N LEU A 211 15.70 -23.07 -16.69
CA LEU A 211 14.33 -22.64 -16.44
C LEU A 211 13.40 -23.03 -17.59
N VAL A 212 12.09 -22.96 -17.37
CA VAL A 212 11.11 -23.19 -18.44
C VAL A 212 11.36 -22.19 -19.58
N PRO A 213 11.33 -22.60 -20.86
CA PRO A 213 11.33 -21.67 -21.99
C PRO A 213 10.19 -20.66 -21.87
N GLU A 214 10.39 -19.43 -22.36
CA GLU A 214 9.36 -18.39 -22.51
C GLU A 214 8.88 -17.70 -21.21
N ILE A 215 9.49 -17.98 -20.06
CA ILE A 215 9.18 -17.23 -18.84
C ILE A 215 9.70 -15.78 -18.96
N SER A 216 8.81 -14.81 -18.77
CA SER A 216 9.18 -13.40 -18.79
C SER A 216 10.04 -13.01 -17.59
N LEU A 217 10.86 -11.96 -17.74
CA LEU A 217 11.67 -11.46 -16.64
C LEU A 217 10.80 -10.98 -15.47
N TYR A 218 9.69 -10.27 -15.73
CA TYR A 218 8.76 -9.86 -14.66
C TYR A 218 8.20 -11.07 -13.89
N GLY A 219 7.97 -12.20 -14.57
CA GLY A 219 7.48 -13.44 -13.95
C GLY A 219 8.50 -14.04 -12.99
N ILE A 220 9.78 -14.07 -13.39
CA ILE A 220 10.88 -14.49 -12.51
C ILE A 220 11.00 -13.56 -11.31
N VAL A 221 10.99 -12.25 -11.53
CA VAL A 221 11.11 -11.27 -10.44
C VAL A 221 9.95 -11.42 -9.46
N LEU A 222 8.73 -11.58 -9.95
CA LEU A 222 7.55 -11.85 -9.11
C LEU A 222 7.74 -13.13 -8.27
N PHE A 223 8.19 -14.23 -8.89
CA PHE A 223 8.46 -15.48 -8.18
C PHE A 223 9.54 -15.32 -7.09
N LEU A 224 10.66 -14.66 -7.42
CA LEU A 224 11.75 -14.42 -6.47
C LEU A 224 11.30 -13.53 -5.30
N MET A 225 10.52 -12.48 -5.58
CA MET A 225 9.94 -11.62 -4.54
C MET A 225 9.01 -12.41 -3.61
N ILE A 226 8.18 -13.31 -4.15
CA ILE A 226 7.32 -14.17 -3.33
C ILE A 226 8.18 -15.08 -2.44
N ALA A 227 9.13 -15.80 -3.03
CA ALA A 227 9.93 -16.81 -2.36
C ALA A 227 10.87 -16.23 -1.30
N PHE A 228 11.52 -15.09 -1.59
CA PHE A 228 12.61 -14.56 -0.78
C PHE A 228 12.27 -13.27 -0.02
N ALA A 229 11.18 -12.58 -0.36
CA ALA A 229 10.74 -11.40 0.38
C ALA A 229 9.40 -11.63 1.10
N VAL A 230 8.34 -12.01 0.39
CA VAL A 230 6.98 -12.10 0.95
C VAL A 230 6.86 -13.23 1.96
N ILE A 231 7.22 -14.47 1.59
CA ILE A 231 7.09 -15.64 2.48
C ILE A 231 7.91 -15.46 3.77
N PRO A 232 9.20 -15.04 3.72
CA PRO A 232 9.97 -14.79 4.94
C PRO A 232 9.38 -13.68 5.81
N THR A 233 8.85 -12.61 5.18
CA THR A 233 8.21 -11.50 5.91
C THR A 233 6.99 -12.01 6.69
N ILE A 234 6.05 -12.68 6.01
CA ILE A 234 4.87 -13.29 6.64
C ILE A 234 5.26 -14.21 7.80
N GLY A 235 6.29 -15.06 7.61
CA GLY A 235 6.80 -15.95 8.65
C GLY A 235 7.31 -15.17 9.87
N SER A 236 8.10 -14.12 9.65
CA SER A 236 8.63 -13.26 10.72
C SER A 236 7.52 -12.51 11.47
N ASN A 237 6.60 -11.84 10.76
CA ASN A 237 5.49 -11.11 11.38
C ASN A 237 4.62 -12.06 12.21
N THR A 238 4.30 -13.24 11.66
CA THR A 238 3.47 -14.26 12.35
C THR A 238 4.16 -14.78 13.60
N HIS A 239 5.46 -15.05 13.54
CA HIS A 239 6.24 -15.49 14.69
C HIS A 239 6.28 -14.44 15.81
N ASN A 240 6.45 -13.16 15.46
CA ASN A 240 6.48 -12.08 16.43
C ASN A 240 5.11 -11.88 17.10
N VAL A 241 4.02 -11.94 16.33
CA VAL A 241 2.66 -11.91 16.89
C VAL A 241 2.42 -13.12 17.80
N TYR A 242 2.79 -14.32 17.36
CA TYR A 242 2.65 -15.54 18.17
C TYR A 242 3.32 -15.40 19.53
N LYS A 243 4.57 -14.94 19.58
CA LYS A 243 5.30 -14.71 20.84
C LYS A 243 4.57 -13.76 21.79
N VAL A 244 4.04 -12.64 21.29
CA VAL A 244 3.32 -11.67 22.12
C VAL A 244 1.98 -12.21 22.60
N VAL A 245 1.25 -12.91 21.72
CA VAL A 245 -0.03 -13.53 22.08
C VAL A 245 0.18 -14.61 23.13
N GLU A 246 1.17 -15.48 22.98
CA GLU A 246 1.53 -16.52 23.94
C GLU A 246 1.95 -15.93 25.29
N ALA A 247 2.85 -14.95 25.29
CA ALA A 247 3.32 -14.29 26.51
C ALA A 247 2.18 -13.58 27.28
N ARG A 248 1.19 -13.05 26.56
CA ARG A 248 0.00 -12.40 27.15
C ARG A 248 -1.14 -13.38 27.44
N LYS A 249 -0.95 -14.69 27.22
CA LYS A 249 -2.01 -15.72 27.33
C LYS A 249 -3.26 -15.37 26.50
N GLY A 250 -3.06 -14.73 25.35
CA GLY A 250 -4.12 -14.37 24.40
C GLY A 250 -4.49 -15.50 23.45
N SER A 251 -5.46 -15.24 22.58
CA SER A 251 -5.91 -16.21 21.56
C SER A 251 -5.32 -15.89 20.19
N MET A 252 -4.54 -16.84 19.63
CA MET A 252 -4.02 -16.72 18.27
C MET A 252 -5.14 -16.78 17.23
N VAL A 253 -6.23 -17.51 17.51
CA VAL A 253 -7.42 -17.53 16.64
C VAL A 253 -8.01 -16.13 16.50
N LEU A 254 -8.10 -15.39 17.60
CA LEU A 254 -8.60 -14.03 17.61
C LEU A 254 -7.64 -13.07 16.88
N ALA A 255 -6.34 -13.31 16.98
CA ALA A 255 -5.34 -12.55 16.23
C ALA A 255 -5.45 -12.80 14.72
N LEU A 256 -5.56 -14.07 14.29
CA LEU A 256 -5.75 -14.46 12.89
C LEU A 256 -7.08 -13.97 12.33
N ALA A 257 -8.13 -13.86 13.15
CA ALA A 257 -9.42 -13.32 12.72
C ALA A 257 -9.32 -11.87 12.19
N MET A 258 -8.29 -11.10 12.57
CA MET A 258 -8.06 -9.75 12.00
C MET A 258 -7.50 -9.77 10.57
N LEU A 259 -7.02 -10.92 10.09
CA LEU A 259 -6.60 -11.12 8.70
C LEU A 259 -7.79 -11.42 7.78
N PHE A 260 -8.93 -11.86 8.36
CA PHE A 260 -10.10 -12.30 7.61
C PHE A 260 -10.67 -11.25 6.63
N PRO A 261 -10.82 -9.95 7.00
CA PRO A 261 -11.30 -8.94 6.05
C PRO A 261 -10.42 -8.79 4.81
N PHE A 262 -9.10 -8.89 4.97
CA PHE A 262 -8.16 -8.81 3.85
C PHE A 262 -8.20 -10.07 2.98
N VAL A 263 -8.32 -11.26 3.58
CA VAL A 263 -8.54 -12.51 2.83
C VAL A 263 -9.82 -12.42 2.00
N LEU A 264 -10.91 -11.89 2.56
CA LEU A 264 -12.16 -11.70 1.82
C LEU A 264 -12.06 -10.63 0.73
N LEU A 265 -11.29 -9.55 0.93
CA LEU A 265 -11.00 -8.57 -0.12
C LEU A 265 -10.31 -9.25 -1.32
N MET A 266 -9.28 -10.05 -1.05
CA MET A 266 -8.55 -10.81 -2.06
C MET A 266 -9.44 -11.82 -2.77
N ALA A 267 -10.16 -12.65 -2.02
CA ALA A 267 -11.05 -13.66 -2.56
C ALA A 267 -12.18 -13.03 -3.38
N GLY A 268 -12.83 -11.98 -2.88
CA GLY A 268 -13.89 -11.26 -3.58
C GLY A 268 -13.42 -10.66 -4.91
N THR A 269 -12.25 -10.03 -4.91
CA THR A 269 -11.64 -9.44 -6.12
C THR A 269 -11.30 -10.52 -7.15
N LEU A 270 -10.66 -11.61 -6.71
CA LEU A 270 -10.27 -12.72 -7.60
C LEU A 270 -11.47 -13.50 -8.15
N VAL A 271 -12.48 -13.77 -7.31
CA VAL A 271 -13.71 -14.44 -7.75
C VAL A 271 -14.46 -13.58 -8.76
N TRP A 272 -14.60 -12.28 -8.50
CA TRP A 272 -15.24 -11.38 -9.46
C TRP A 272 -14.45 -11.33 -10.78
N SER A 273 -13.13 -11.14 -10.71
CA SER A 273 -12.29 -11.12 -11.91
C SER A 273 -12.33 -12.43 -12.70
N TYR A 274 -12.41 -13.58 -12.05
CA TYR A 274 -12.52 -14.89 -12.71
C TYR A 274 -13.87 -15.08 -13.40
N LEU A 275 -14.94 -14.57 -12.80
CA LEU A 275 -16.30 -14.70 -13.32
C LEU A 275 -16.63 -13.68 -14.41
N SER A 276 -15.92 -12.54 -14.43
CA SER A 276 -16.12 -11.41 -15.33
C SER A 276 -16.11 -11.82 -16.81
N PRO A 277 -17.21 -11.67 -17.57
CA PRO A 277 -17.23 -11.84 -19.02
C PRO A 277 -16.34 -10.84 -19.78
N SER A 278 -16.12 -9.64 -19.22
CA SER A 278 -15.33 -8.57 -19.85
C SER A 278 -13.84 -8.60 -19.49
N ASP A 279 -13.37 -9.60 -18.74
CA ASP A 279 -11.99 -9.69 -18.25
C ASP A 279 -11.51 -8.36 -17.62
N ILE A 280 -12.23 -7.89 -16.60
CA ILE A 280 -11.98 -6.59 -15.95
C ILE A 280 -10.53 -6.38 -15.51
N MET A 281 -9.80 -7.44 -15.14
CA MET A 281 -8.41 -7.32 -14.72
C MET A 281 -7.47 -7.02 -15.89
N ARG A 282 -7.76 -7.55 -17.08
CA ARG A 282 -7.00 -7.25 -18.28
C ARG A 282 -7.43 -5.93 -18.91
N ASN A 283 -8.74 -5.71 -19.02
CA ASN A 283 -9.28 -4.60 -19.80
C ASN A 283 -9.39 -3.30 -18.99
N GLN A 284 -9.52 -3.37 -17.66
CA GLN A 284 -9.63 -2.21 -16.78
C GLN A 284 -8.74 -2.33 -15.52
N PRO A 285 -7.43 -2.64 -15.66
CA PRO A 285 -6.55 -2.92 -14.52
C PRO A 285 -6.43 -1.74 -13.56
N HIS A 286 -6.40 -0.50 -14.08
CA HIS A 286 -6.31 0.71 -13.26
C HIS A 286 -7.51 0.85 -12.33
N LEU A 287 -8.75 0.74 -12.86
CA LEU A 287 -9.95 0.87 -12.04
C LEU A 287 -10.05 -0.25 -11.00
N LEU A 288 -9.70 -1.47 -11.38
CA LEU A 288 -9.68 -2.61 -10.46
C LEU A 288 -8.68 -2.39 -9.32
N ILE A 289 -7.42 -2.10 -9.64
CA ILE A 289 -6.35 -1.92 -8.65
C ILE A 289 -6.59 -0.67 -7.79
N ILE A 290 -7.10 0.43 -8.36
CA ILE A 290 -7.47 1.62 -7.57
C ILE A 290 -8.61 1.29 -6.61
N GLY A 291 -9.69 0.70 -7.08
CA GLY A 291 -10.82 0.33 -6.23
C GLY A 291 -10.43 -0.63 -5.11
N THR A 292 -9.69 -1.69 -5.45
CA THR A 292 -9.17 -2.65 -4.46
C THR A 292 -8.12 -2.01 -3.54
N GLY A 293 -7.30 -1.09 -4.05
CA GLY A 293 -6.31 -0.32 -3.30
C GLY A 293 -6.93 0.59 -2.24
N PHE A 294 -8.01 1.29 -2.57
CA PHE A 294 -8.75 2.11 -1.59
C PHE A 294 -9.52 1.26 -0.59
N ALA A 295 -10.10 0.13 -1.01
CA ALA A 295 -10.66 -0.85 -0.08
C ALA A 295 -9.60 -1.35 0.90
N PHE A 296 -8.41 -1.71 0.41
CA PHE A 296 -7.26 -2.11 1.21
C PHE A 296 -6.81 -1.00 2.17
N GLY A 297 -6.66 0.23 1.68
CA GLY A 297 -6.32 1.39 2.50
C GLY A 297 -7.32 1.62 3.62
N TYR A 298 -8.62 1.38 3.39
CA TYR A 298 -9.64 1.44 4.43
C TYR A 298 -9.44 0.34 5.48
N LEU A 299 -9.17 -0.91 5.07
CA LEU A 299 -8.89 -2.01 6.01
C LEU A 299 -7.67 -1.71 6.89
N VAL A 300 -6.56 -1.30 6.29
CA VAL A 300 -5.33 -0.92 7.01
C VAL A 300 -5.60 0.28 7.92
N GLY A 301 -6.23 1.34 7.40
CA GLY A 301 -6.55 2.53 8.18
C GLY A 301 -7.39 2.23 9.43
N ARG A 302 -8.38 1.33 9.31
CA ARG A 302 -9.15 0.83 10.45
C ARG A 302 -8.30 0.06 11.46
N MET A 303 -7.27 -0.66 11.01
CA MET A 303 -6.36 -1.39 11.89
C MET A 303 -5.42 -0.45 12.63
N ILE A 304 -4.85 0.54 11.93
CA ILE A 304 -4.01 1.58 12.52
C ILE A 304 -4.83 2.37 13.53
N LEU A 305 -6.06 2.79 13.20
CA LEU A 305 -6.92 3.49 14.15
C LEU A 305 -7.22 2.64 15.39
N ALA A 306 -7.51 1.34 15.20
CA ALA A 306 -7.72 0.43 16.31
C ALA A 306 -6.46 0.29 17.19
N HIS A 307 -5.26 0.34 16.60
CA HIS A 307 -3.99 0.37 17.34
C HIS A 307 -3.89 1.65 18.18
N LEU A 308 -4.06 2.82 17.55
CA LEU A 308 -3.92 4.13 18.19
C LEU A 308 -4.94 4.35 19.33
N CYS A 309 -6.13 3.76 19.19
CA CYS A 309 -7.19 3.82 20.18
C CYS A 309 -7.12 2.70 21.24
N ASP A 310 -6.12 1.81 21.18
CA ASP A 310 -5.97 0.62 22.02
C ASP A 310 -7.26 -0.22 22.09
N GLU A 311 -7.90 -0.42 20.94
CA GLU A 311 -9.13 -1.20 20.90
C GLU A 311 -8.88 -2.69 21.19
N PRO A 312 -9.88 -3.43 21.72
CA PRO A 312 -9.77 -4.86 22.01
C PRO A 312 -9.30 -5.68 20.80
N LYS A 313 -8.43 -6.67 21.02
CA LYS A 313 -7.91 -7.56 19.98
C LYS A 313 -9.04 -8.42 19.40
N GLY A 314 -9.07 -8.61 18.08
CA GLY A 314 -10.08 -9.42 17.40
C GLY A 314 -10.69 -8.79 16.16
N LEU A 315 -11.54 -9.55 15.47
CA LEU A 315 -12.17 -9.13 14.22
C LEU A 315 -12.87 -7.79 14.37
N LYS A 316 -12.48 -6.83 13.53
CA LYS A 316 -13.10 -5.51 13.45
C LYS A 316 -14.14 -5.53 12.36
N THR A 317 -15.39 -5.86 12.69
CA THR A 317 -16.49 -5.97 11.71
C THR A 317 -16.68 -4.71 10.86
N GLY A 318 -16.36 -3.53 11.40
CA GLY A 318 -16.36 -2.26 10.65
C GLY A 318 -15.39 -2.21 9.46
N MET A 319 -14.37 -3.08 9.43
CA MET A 319 -13.49 -3.26 8.26
C MET A 319 -14.25 -3.87 7.08
N CYS A 320 -15.21 -4.77 7.33
CA CYS A 320 -15.95 -5.47 6.29
C CYS A 320 -16.86 -4.57 5.44
N MET A 321 -17.03 -3.29 5.83
CA MET A 321 -17.76 -2.31 5.02
C MET A 321 -17.16 -2.15 3.61
N ALA A 322 -15.84 -2.25 3.47
CA ALA A 322 -15.18 -2.20 2.16
C ALA A 322 -15.54 -3.38 1.25
N LEU A 323 -16.08 -4.47 1.83
CA LEU A 323 -16.44 -5.70 1.13
C LEU A 323 -17.90 -5.74 0.67
N ALA A 324 -18.73 -4.79 1.13
CA ALA A 324 -20.18 -4.79 0.95
C ALA A 324 -20.61 -4.78 -0.53
N TYR A 325 -19.73 -4.32 -1.43
CA TYR A 325 -20.00 -4.25 -2.87
C TYR A 325 -19.81 -5.59 -3.61
N PHE A 326 -18.97 -6.50 -3.08
CA PHE A 326 -18.64 -7.74 -3.79
C PHE A 326 -19.84 -8.66 -4.06
N PRO A 327 -20.81 -8.86 -3.15
CA PRO A 327 -21.98 -9.68 -3.44
C PRO A 327 -22.75 -9.21 -4.69
N PHE A 328 -22.91 -7.89 -4.86
CA PHE A 328 -23.55 -7.33 -6.04
C PHE A 328 -22.72 -7.55 -7.31
N ALA A 329 -21.43 -7.24 -7.25
CA ALA A 329 -20.53 -7.37 -8.40
C ALA A 329 -20.41 -8.83 -8.89
N ILE A 330 -20.28 -9.77 -7.94
CA ILE A 330 -20.22 -11.21 -8.23
C ILE A 330 -21.55 -11.71 -8.78
N ALA A 331 -22.68 -11.29 -8.18
CA ALA A 331 -24.00 -11.66 -8.71
C ALA A 331 -24.18 -11.16 -10.15
N ASN A 332 -23.75 -9.93 -10.46
CA ASN A 332 -23.78 -9.38 -11.82
C ASN A 332 -22.96 -10.24 -12.79
N ALA A 333 -21.72 -10.59 -12.45
CA ALA A 333 -20.88 -11.46 -13.28
C ALA A 333 -21.48 -12.87 -13.46
N LEU A 334 -22.14 -13.41 -12.43
CA LEU A 334 -22.83 -14.70 -12.52
C LEU A 334 -24.04 -14.67 -13.46
N THR A 335 -24.76 -13.54 -13.57
CA THR A 335 -25.88 -13.43 -14.53
C THR A 335 -25.42 -13.65 -15.97
N ALA A 336 -24.22 -13.18 -16.34
CA ALA A 336 -23.64 -13.44 -17.65
C ALA A 336 -23.40 -14.93 -17.94
N ARG A 337 -23.17 -15.74 -16.91
CA ARG A 337 -23.03 -17.21 -17.06
C ARG A 337 -24.38 -17.89 -17.30
N LEU A 338 -25.47 -17.23 -16.94
CA LEU A 338 -26.83 -17.75 -17.04
C LEU A 338 -27.60 -17.19 -18.26
N ASP A 339 -27.16 -16.05 -18.80
CA ASP A 339 -27.84 -15.31 -19.88
C ASP A 339 -26.92 -15.10 -21.11
N ASP A 340 -26.45 -16.20 -21.71
CA ASP A 340 -25.68 -16.23 -22.97
C ASP A 340 -24.49 -15.24 -23.03
N GLY A 341 -23.83 -14.97 -21.90
CA GLY A 341 -22.67 -14.08 -21.81
C GLY A 341 -23.00 -12.62 -21.49
N ASN A 342 -24.27 -12.25 -21.36
CA ASN A 342 -24.70 -10.88 -21.08
C ASN A 342 -24.90 -10.64 -19.58
N PRO A 343 -24.08 -9.80 -18.93
CA PRO A 343 -24.34 -9.43 -17.54
C PRO A 343 -25.57 -8.51 -17.45
N LEU A 344 -26.28 -8.57 -16.32
CA LEU A 344 -27.46 -7.75 -16.05
C LEU A 344 -27.17 -6.24 -16.16
N PHE A 345 -25.98 -5.83 -15.73
CA PHE A 345 -25.45 -4.48 -15.89
C PHE A 345 -24.08 -4.52 -16.55
N ASP A 346 -23.77 -3.47 -17.32
CA ASP A 346 -22.45 -3.27 -17.92
C ASP A 346 -21.32 -3.38 -16.88
N GLU A 347 -20.36 -4.28 -17.11
CA GLU A 347 -19.32 -4.56 -16.11
C GLU A 347 -18.37 -3.39 -15.88
N GLN A 348 -18.13 -2.57 -16.91
CA GLN A 348 -17.28 -1.39 -16.76
C GLN A 348 -17.94 -0.36 -15.85
N LEU A 349 -19.27 -0.17 -15.98
CA LEU A 349 -20.05 0.67 -15.06
C LEU A 349 -20.03 0.11 -13.64
N VAL A 350 -20.22 -1.21 -13.45
CA VAL A 350 -20.15 -1.85 -12.12
C VAL A 350 -18.77 -1.66 -11.50
N LEU A 351 -17.69 -1.79 -12.28
CA LEU A 351 -16.33 -1.55 -11.83
C LEU A 351 -16.07 -0.08 -11.47
N LEU A 352 -16.57 0.86 -12.27
CA LEU A 352 -16.49 2.28 -11.98
C LEU A 352 -17.21 2.61 -10.66
N ILE A 353 -18.41 2.08 -10.45
CA ILE A 353 -19.17 2.28 -9.21
C ILE A 353 -18.43 1.66 -8.01
N TYR A 354 -17.81 0.48 -8.16
CA TYR A 354 -16.95 -0.12 -7.13
C TYR A 354 -15.79 0.82 -6.75
N CYS A 355 -15.10 1.37 -7.75
CA CYS A 355 -14.01 2.31 -7.54
C CYS A 355 -14.50 3.58 -6.82
N LEU A 356 -15.62 4.16 -7.27
CA LEU A 356 -16.20 5.34 -6.63
C LEU A 356 -16.64 5.06 -5.18
N PHE A 357 -17.25 3.90 -4.93
CA PHE A 357 -17.68 3.47 -3.60
C PHE A 357 -16.49 3.35 -2.64
N THR A 358 -15.42 2.67 -3.05
CA THR A 358 -14.24 2.45 -2.19
C THR A 358 -13.46 3.74 -1.94
N VAL A 359 -13.31 4.60 -2.95
CA VAL A 359 -12.74 5.95 -2.79
C VAL A 359 -13.58 6.78 -1.82
N ALA A 360 -14.90 6.84 -2.02
CA ALA A 360 -15.79 7.61 -1.14
C ALA A 360 -15.76 7.09 0.29
N LEU A 361 -15.74 5.77 0.48
CA LEU A 361 -15.62 5.13 1.79
C LEU A 361 -14.30 5.50 2.50
N TYR A 362 -13.17 5.41 1.79
CA TYR A 362 -11.87 5.79 2.33
C TYR A 362 -11.81 7.29 2.66
N MET A 363 -12.28 8.15 1.76
CA MET A 363 -12.27 9.60 1.98
C MET A 363 -13.14 9.98 3.17
N HIS A 364 -14.35 9.43 3.28
CA HIS A 364 -15.21 9.62 4.45
C HIS A 364 -14.51 9.19 5.75
N PHE A 365 -13.86 8.02 5.74
CA PHE A 365 -13.07 7.54 6.87
C PHE A 365 -11.93 8.49 7.23
N ALA A 366 -11.08 8.82 6.27
CA ALA A 366 -9.92 9.68 6.47
C ALA A 366 -10.33 11.05 7.01
N THR A 367 -11.30 11.73 6.38
CA THR A 367 -11.75 13.05 6.82
C THR A 367 -12.38 13.02 8.21
N SER A 368 -13.20 12.00 8.49
CA SER A 368 -13.87 11.87 9.80
C SER A 368 -12.87 11.63 10.92
N VAL A 369 -11.93 10.69 10.72
CA VAL A 369 -10.91 10.35 11.73
C VAL A 369 -9.95 11.50 11.95
N ILE A 370 -9.51 12.18 10.88
CA ILE A 370 -8.69 13.39 11.01
C ILE A 370 -9.43 14.44 11.86
N HIS A 371 -10.72 14.67 11.60
CA HIS A 371 -11.50 15.64 12.37
C HIS A 371 -11.67 15.22 13.84
N GLU A 372 -11.97 13.95 14.09
CA GLU A 372 -12.13 13.41 15.46
C GLU A 372 -10.82 13.49 16.26
N ILE A 373 -9.68 13.11 15.68
CA ILE A 373 -8.38 13.18 16.35
C ILE A 373 -7.93 14.63 16.57
N THR A 374 -8.09 15.50 15.57
CA THR A 374 -7.74 16.93 15.71
C THR A 374 -8.54 17.60 16.82
N ASN A 375 -9.85 17.33 16.91
CA ASN A 375 -10.70 17.79 18.00
C ASN A 375 -10.30 17.20 19.37
N ALA A 376 -10.01 15.90 19.42
CA ALA A 376 -9.63 15.21 20.66
C ALA A 376 -8.32 15.73 21.29
N LEU A 377 -7.36 16.11 20.43
CA LEU A 377 -6.02 16.54 20.81
C LEU A 377 -5.82 18.07 20.80
N GLY A 378 -6.73 18.84 20.19
CA GLY A 378 -6.58 20.28 20.03
C GLY A 378 -5.45 20.68 19.08
N ILE A 379 -5.24 19.88 18.02
CA ILE A 379 -4.20 20.10 17.00
C ILE A 379 -4.83 20.32 15.63
N HIS A 380 -4.04 20.74 14.65
CA HIS A 380 -4.47 20.86 13.26
C HIS A 380 -3.71 19.86 12.38
N CYS A 381 -4.37 19.32 11.35
CA CYS A 381 -3.72 18.38 10.42
C CYS A 381 -2.61 19.05 9.60
N PHE A 382 -2.91 20.21 8.99
CA PHE A 382 -2.00 20.91 8.07
C PHE A 382 -1.47 22.23 8.63
N ARG A 383 -1.33 22.34 9.96
CA ARG A 383 -0.75 23.52 10.61
C ARG A 383 -0.08 23.11 11.91
N ILE A 384 1.11 23.64 12.17
CA ILE A 384 1.81 23.41 13.43
C ILE A 384 1.17 24.28 14.52
N THR A 385 0.59 23.64 15.54
CA THR A 385 0.12 24.32 16.74
C THR A 385 1.32 24.77 17.57
N ARG A 386 1.51 26.09 17.72
CA ARG A 386 2.53 26.62 18.63
C ARG A 386 2.12 26.32 20.07
N LYS A 387 2.96 25.61 20.82
CA LYS A 387 2.80 25.53 22.28
C LYS A 387 2.95 26.96 22.83
N LYS A 388 2.01 27.41 23.67
CA LYS A 388 2.21 28.65 24.43
C LYS A 388 3.47 28.45 25.29
N ALA A 389 4.40 29.38 25.19
CA ALA A 389 5.67 29.38 25.91
C ALA A 389 5.44 29.43 27.43
#